data_AF-A0A662NJG2-F1
#
_entry.id   AF-A0A662NJG2-F1
#
_cell.length_a   1.000
_cell.length_b   1.000
_cell.length_c   1.000
_cell.angle_alpha   90.00
_cell.angle_beta   90.00
_cell.angle_gamma   90.00
#
_symmetry.space_group_name_H-M   'P 1'
#
loop_
_entity.id
_entity.type
_entity.pdbx_description
1 polymer ?
#
loop_
_entity_poly.entity_id
_entity_poly.type
_entity_poly.pdbx_seq_one_letter_code
_entity_poly.pdbx_strand_id
1 'polypeptide(L)'
;MAERYISKLDKYLRNKKANTPSELRKIIESIPPTKSGNPDRHAYNAIRSYINFLVAKGKIKKSESIDFKAVIPNIKSEARPETEKIIKAKDIVNIIKDVKGTKPEVLHARKLFLKLLAFTGLRGKEVLALMNQFDPKVIDETFEAFDLPKEWKKKIAVYDLERVKIKTRKHKTKRGYVAVFPIELVNEVIEYRKSGYRLTPNSIR
;
A
#
# COMPACT_ATOMS: atom_id res chain seq x y z
N MET A 1 3.02 4.17 -9.35
CA MET A 1 4.16 3.22 -9.37
C MET A 1 4.86 3.26 -10.73
N ALA A 2 4.10 3.16 -11.83
CA ALA A 2 4.61 3.33 -13.19
C ALA A 2 5.33 4.68 -13.42
N GLU A 3 4.73 5.80 -12.99
CA GLU A 3 5.34 7.14 -13.12
C GLU A 3 6.74 7.26 -12.51
N ARG A 4 6.97 6.62 -11.34
CA ARG A 4 8.29 6.61 -10.70
C ARG A 4 9.32 5.84 -11.52
N TYR A 5 8.90 4.81 -12.25
CA TYR A 5 9.80 4.03 -13.11
C TYR A 5 10.07 4.78 -14.41
N ILE A 6 9.05 5.39 -15.01
CA ILE A 6 9.18 6.24 -16.20
C ILE A 6 10.17 7.37 -15.92
N SER A 7 9.98 8.12 -14.84
CA SER A 7 10.91 9.19 -14.45
C SER A 7 12.37 8.72 -14.28
N LYS A 8 12.58 7.49 -13.78
CA LYS A 8 13.93 6.91 -13.67
C LYS A 8 14.51 6.51 -15.02
N LEU A 9 13.69 5.93 -15.89
CA LEU A 9 14.09 5.60 -17.26
C LEU A 9 14.42 6.87 -18.05
N ASP A 10 13.59 7.90 -17.97
CA ASP A 10 13.83 9.20 -18.62
C ASP A 10 15.10 9.86 -18.08
N LYS A 11 15.37 9.74 -16.77
CA LYS A 11 16.58 10.32 -16.19
C LYS A 11 17.85 9.61 -16.65
N TYR A 12 17.85 8.28 -16.70
CA TYR A 12 19.08 7.50 -16.85
C TYR A 12 19.30 6.88 -18.22
N LEU A 13 18.25 6.65 -19.00
CA LEU A 13 18.30 6.04 -20.33
C LEU A 13 17.91 6.97 -21.48
N ARG A 14 17.30 8.14 -21.22
CA ARG A 14 16.92 9.07 -22.29
C ARG A 14 18.14 9.46 -23.12
N ASN A 15 18.00 9.35 -24.44
CA ASN A 15 19.05 9.62 -25.44
C ASN A 15 20.30 8.73 -25.29
N LYS A 16 20.28 7.69 -24.46
CA LYS A 16 21.36 6.71 -24.37
C LYS A 16 21.02 5.48 -25.19
N LYS A 17 22.00 4.96 -25.92
CA LYS A 17 21.89 3.70 -26.67
C LYS A 17 22.80 2.67 -26.01
N ALA A 18 22.26 1.49 -25.71
CA ALA A 18 23.01 0.35 -25.22
C ALA A 18 22.60 -0.89 -26.02
N ASN A 19 23.42 -1.24 -27.00
CA ASN A 19 23.26 -2.39 -27.88
C ASN A 19 24.00 -3.62 -27.34
N THR A 20 24.86 -3.45 -26.33
CA THR A 20 25.57 -4.54 -25.67
C THR A 20 25.41 -4.49 -24.15
N PRO A 21 25.56 -5.64 -23.43
CA PRO A 21 25.58 -5.66 -21.98
C PRO A 21 26.68 -4.76 -21.37
N SER A 22 27.82 -4.63 -22.03
CA SER A 22 28.92 -3.77 -21.60
C SER A 22 28.55 -2.28 -21.65
N GLU A 23 27.89 -1.84 -22.73
CA GLU A 23 27.36 -0.48 -22.84
C GLU A 23 26.30 -0.20 -21.76
N LEU A 24 25.42 -1.16 -21.51
CA LEU A 24 24.45 -1.03 -20.42
C LEU A 24 25.14 -0.94 -19.05
N ARG A 25 26.19 -1.73 -18.81
CA ARG A 25 26.97 -1.68 -17.56
C ARG A 25 27.53 -0.28 -17.29
N LYS A 26 28.12 0.37 -18.29
CA LYS A 26 28.63 1.76 -18.17
C LYS A 26 27.53 2.73 -17.74
N ILE A 27 26.32 2.58 -18.29
CA ILE A 27 25.16 3.40 -17.90
C ILE A 27 24.78 3.12 -16.45
N ILE A 28 24.74 1.85 -16.04
CA ILE A 28 24.39 1.44 -14.67
C ILE A 28 25.38 1.98 -13.64
N GLU A 29 26.67 1.89 -13.93
CA GLU A 29 27.76 2.39 -13.06
C GLU A 29 27.73 3.93 -12.95
N SER A 30 27.23 4.64 -13.96
CA SER A 30 27.04 6.09 -13.91
C SER A 30 25.86 6.56 -13.04
N ILE A 31 25.03 5.64 -12.53
CA ILE A 31 23.87 6.00 -11.69
C ILE A 31 24.36 6.35 -10.29
N PRO A 32 24.21 7.60 -9.83
CA PRO A 32 24.65 7.99 -8.50
C PRO A 32 23.80 7.30 -7.42
N PRO A 33 24.36 7.06 -6.23
CA PRO A 33 23.59 6.56 -5.10
C PRO A 33 22.46 7.53 -4.73
N THR A 34 21.49 7.01 -3.98
CA THR A 34 20.42 7.80 -3.38
C THR A 34 20.96 8.78 -2.34
N LYS A 35 20.13 9.72 -1.90
CA LYS A 35 20.51 10.71 -0.86
C LYS A 35 21.06 10.09 0.43
N SER A 36 20.71 8.84 0.72
CA SER A 36 21.20 8.09 1.89
C SER A 36 22.47 7.28 1.61
N GLY A 37 23.16 7.52 0.49
CA GLY A 37 24.39 6.81 0.10
C GLY A 37 24.15 5.38 -0.43
N ASN A 38 22.91 4.90 -0.42
CA ASN A 38 22.56 3.54 -0.86
C ASN A 38 22.38 3.49 -2.39
N PRO A 39 22.69 2.37 -3.07
CA PRO A 39 22.50 2.28 -4.50
C PRO A 39 21.01 2.38 -4.90
N ASP A 40 20.71 2.98 -6.05
CA ASP A 40 19.34 3.29 -6.47
C ASP A 40 18.60 2.06 -7.02
N ARG A 41 18.11 1.23 -6.10
CA ARG A 41 17.32 0.03 -6.39
C ARG A 41 16.15 0.31 -7.33
N HIS A 42 15.52 1.48 -7.23
CA HIS A 42 14.37 1.82 -8.07
C HIS A 42 14.78 2.08 -9.51
N ALA A 43 15.94 2.71 -9.75
CA ALA A 43 16.50 2.84 -11.08
C ALA A 43 16.81 1.47 -11.70
N TYR A 44 17.48 0.58 -10.95
CA TYR A 44 17.82 -0.76 -11.44
C TYR A 44 16.59 -1.61 -11.78
N ASN A 45 15.55 -1.57 -10.92
CA ASN A 45 14.29 -2.26 -11.18
C ASN A 45 13.53 -1.68 -12.37
N ALA A 46 13.58 -0.37 -12.58
CA ALA A 46 12.96 0.28 -13.73
C ALA A 46 13.62 -0.21 -15.03
N ILE A 47 14.96 -0.27 -15.07
CA ILE A 47 15.72 -0.74 -16.24
C ILE A 47 15.43 -2.23 -16.51
N ARG A 48 15.42 -3.10 -15.49
CA ARG A 48 15.01 -4.51 -15.65
C ARG A 48 13.59 -4.64 -16.20
N SER A 49 12.66 -3.82 -15.72
CA SER A 49 11.27 -3.80 -16.18
C SER A 49 11.17 -3.35 -17.63
N TYR A 50 11.99 -2.37 -18.04
CA TYR A 50 12.06 -1.91 -19.42
C TYR A 50 12.61 -2.98 -20.36
N ILE A 51 13.65 -3.72 -19.96
CA ILE A 51 14.14 -4.88 -20.73
C ILE A 51 13.03 -5.92 -20.91
N ASN A 52 12.26 -6.24 -19.85
CA ASN A 52 11.11 -7.15 -19.96
C ASN A 52 10.05 -6.63 -20.94
N PHE A 53 9.80 -5.31 -20.95
CA PHE A 53 8.91 -4.69 -21.91
C PHE A 53 9.42 -4.83 -23.35
N LEU A 54 10.72 -4.64 -23.59
CA LEU A 54 11.32 -4.84 -24.91
C LEU A 54 11.19 -6.30 -25.38
N VAL A 55 11.39 -7.28 -24.50
CA VAL A 55 11.13 -8.71 -24.80
C VAL A 55 9.67 -8.92 -25.17
N ALA A 56 8.73 -8.40 -24.37
CA ALA A 56 7.30 -8.56 -24.61
C ALA A 56 6.83 -7.89 -25.92
N LYS A 57 7.53 -6.86 -26.38
CA LYS A 57 7.29 -6.19 -27.66
C LYS A 57 8.06 -6.80 -28.83
N GLY A 58 8.78 -7.92 -28.61
CA GLY A 58 9.57 -8.58 -29.64
C GLY A 58 10.76 -7.76 -30.14
N LYS A 59 11.20 -6.74 -29.39
CA LYS A 59 12.32 -5.88 -29.77
C LYS A 59 13.68 -6.48 -29.44
N ILE A 60 13.72 -7.41 -28.48
CA ILE A 60 14.92 -8.19 -28.11
C ILE A 60 14.50 -9.63 -27.82
N LYS A 61 15.40 -10.59 -28.01
CA LYS A 61 15.14 -12.00 -27.70
C LYS A 61 15.20 -12.24 -26.19
N LYS A 62 14.53 -13.31 -25.75
CA LYS A 62 14.55 -13.71 -24.33
C LYS A 62 15.95 -14.08 -23.88
N SER A 63 16.74 -14.75 -24.72
CA SER A 63 18.14 -15.12 -24.46
C SER A 63 19.00 -13.89 -24.22
N GLU A 64 18.98 -12.93 -25.15
CA GLU A 64 19.73 -11.66 -25.04
C GLU A 64 19.35 -10.90 -23.76
N SER A 65 18.07 -10.93 -23.37
CA SER A 65 17.61 -10.25 -22.16
C SER A 65 18.27 -10.76 -20.88
N ILE A 66 18.76 -12.01 -20.86
CA ILE A 66 19.46 -12.59 -19.70
C ILE A 66 20.80 -11.86 -19.50
N ASP A 67 21.56 -11.70 -20.57
CA ASP A 67 22.88 -11.06 -20.54
C ASP A 67 22.78 -9.59 -20.15
N PHE A 68 21.80 -8.87 -20.70
CA PHE A 68 21.54 -7.48 -20.30
C PHE A 68 21.07 -7.35 -18.84
N LYS A 69 20.34 -8.33 -18.30
CA LYS A 69 19.92 -8.30 -16.88
C LYS A 69 21.06 -8.68 -15.94
N ALA A 70 22.01 -9.48 -16.39
CA ALA A 70 23.15 -9.93 -15.59
C ALA A 70 24.05 -8.75 -15.14
N VAL A 71 24.14 -7.69 -15.96
CA VAL A 71 24.93 -6.50 -15.62
C VAL A 71 24.21 -5.51 -14.69
N ILE A 72 22.94 -5.75 -14.34
CA ILE A 72 22.18 -4.86 -13.46
C ILE A 72 22.26 -5.41 -12.03
N PRO A 73 22.73 -4.65 -11.03
CA PRO A 73 22.78 -5.09 -9.63
C PRO A 73 21.43 -5.58 -9.11
N ASN A 74 21.43 -6.70 -8.39
CA ASN A 74 20.24 -7.24 -7.72
C ASN A 74 20.26 -6.89 -6.23
N ILE A 75 19.81 -5.68 -5.90
CA ILE A 75 19.74 -5.25 -4.50
C ILE A 75 18.54 -5.92 -3.84
N LYS A 76 18.81 -6.92 -3.01
CA LYS A 76 17.83 -7.51 -2.11
C LYS A 76 17.70 -6.60 -0.88
N SER A 77 16.47 -6.34 -0.48
CA SER A 77 16.21 -5.84 0.87
C SER A 77 16.27 -7.04 1.81
N GLU A 78 17.06 -6.95 2.87
CA GLU A 78 17.00 -7.91 3.95
C GLU A 78 15.62 -7.85 4.60
N ALA A 79 15.13 -9.01 5.03
CA ALA A 79 13.93 -9.05 5.85
C ALA A 79 14.28 -8.38 7.19
N ARG A 80 13.40 -7.50 7.67
CA ARG A 80 13.55 -6.97 9.03
C ARG A 80 13.58 -8.15 10.02
N PRO A 81 14.40 -8.08 11.08
CA PRO A 81 14.34 -9.02 12.20
C PRO A 81 12.91 -9.15 12.72
N GLU A 82 12.50 -10.34 13.15
CA GLU A 82 11.14 -10.56 13.72
C GLU A 82 10.90 -9.66 14.94
N THR A 83 11.95 -9.39 15.73
CA THR A 83 11.90 -8.51 16.90
C THR A 83 11.50 -7.07 16.53
N GLU A 84 11.89 -6.56 15.36
CA GLU A 84 11.50 -5.23 14.88
C GLU A 84 10.07 -5.19 14.31
N LYS A 85 9.45 -6.34 14.06
CA LYS A 85 8.07 -6.44 13.56
C LYS A 85 7.04 -6.47 14.69
N ILE A 86 7.47 -6.78 15.91
CA ILE A 86 6.57 -6.87 17.06
C ILE A 86 6.23 -5.45 17.53
N ILE A 87 4.98 -5.06 17.30
CA ILE A 87 4.39 -3.86 17.90
C ILE A 87 3.59 -4.30 19.12
N LYS A 88 3.93 -3.81 20.32
CA LYS A 88 3.17 -4.16 21.53
C LYS A 88 1.92 -3.31 21.64
N ALA A 89 0.90 -3.81 22.35
CA ALA A 89 -0.32 -3.05 22.60
C ALA A 89 -0.06 -1.68 23.25
N LYS A 90 0.92 -1.59 24.17
CA LYS A 90 1.34 -0.33 24.79
C LYS A 90 1.85 0.68 23.76
N ASP A 91 2.60 0.24 22.76
CA ASP A 91 3.13 1.11 21.70
C ASP A 91 1.99 1.68 20.86
N ILE A 92 0.98 0.85 20.53
CA ILE A 92 -0.22 1.30 19.80
C ILE A 92 -0.98 2.37 20.61
N VAL A 93 -1.17 2.15 21.91
CA VAL A 93 -1.85 3.12 22.79
C VAL A 93 -1.09 4.45 22.82
N ASN A 94 0.24 4.41 22.94
CA ASN A 94 1.07 5.62 22.93
C ASN A 94 0.98 6.36 21.59
N ILE A 95 1.09 5.64 20.47
CA ILE A 95 0.94 6.22 19.13
C ILE A 95 -0.41 6.92 18.96
N ILE A 96 -1.51 6.31 19.46
CA ILE A 96 -2.85 6.91 19.39
C ILE A 96 -2.97 8.18 20.25
N LYS A 97 -2.30 8.22 21.41
CA LYS A 97 -2.27 9.40 22.30
C LYS A 97 -1.50 10.57 21.67
N ASP A 98 -0.39 10.26 21.00
CA ASP A 98 0.51 11.25 20.42
C ASP A 98 0.06 11.76 19.04
N VAL A 99 -1.09 11.30 18.54
CA VAL A 99 -1.66 11.82 17.29
C VAL A 99 -1.90 13.31 17.40
N LYS A 100 -1.30 14.07 16.48
CA LYS A 100 -1.52 15.51 16.34
C LYS A 100 -2.58 15.80 15.28
N GLY A 101 -3.35 16.85 15.49
CA GLY A 101 -4.33 17.36 14.54
C GLY A 101 -4.56 18.85 14.77
N THR A 102 -4.67 19.62 13.69
CA THR A 102 -4.91 21.07 13.76
C THR A 102 -6.36 21.41 14.10
N LYS A 103 -7.29 20.49 13.83
CA LYS A 103 -8.72 20.61 14.14
C LYS A 103 -9.24 19.34 14.83
N PRO A 104 -10.30 19.42 15.65
CA PRO A 104 -10.87 18.26 16.32
C PRO A 104 -11.27 17.13 15.37
N GLU A 105 -11.85 17.45 14.21
CA GLU A 105 -12.32 16.45 13.23
C GLU A 105 -11.14 15.72 12.58
N VAL A 106 -10.03 16.44 12.35
CA VAL A 106 -8.79 15.86 11.81
C VAL A 106 -8.15 14.92 12.83
N LEU A 107 -8.11 15.34 14.10
CA LEU A 107 -7.59 14.53 15.19
C LEU A 107 -8.42 13.25 15.38
N HIS A 108 -9.74 13.38 15.40
CA HIS A 108 -10.68 12.25 15.48
C HIS A 108 -10.48 11.28 14.32
N ALA A 109 -10.45 11.78 13.09
CA ALA A 109 -10.26 10.97 11.89
C ALA A 109 -8.94 10.19 11.91
N ARG A 110 -7.84 10.82 12.35
CA ARG A 110 -6.52 10.16 12.44
C ARG A 110 -6.50 9.08 13.52
N LYS A 111 -7.07 9.35 14.70
CA LYS A 111 -7.19 8.36 15.78
C LYS A 111 -8.04 7.16 15.34
N LEU A 112 -9.20 7.42 14.75
CA LEU A 112 -10.09 6.38 14.22
C LEU A 112 -9.40 5.54 13.13
N PHE A 113 -8.66 6.17 12.22
CA PHE A 113 -7.89 5.48 11.19
C PHE A 113 -6.88 4.50 11.80
N LEU A 114 -6.15 4.90 12.85
CA LEU A 114 -5.19 4.04 13.54
C LEU A 114 -5.88 2.90 14.33
N LYS A 115 -7.00 3.19 15.00
CA LYS A 115 -7.81 2.15 15.67
C LYS A 115 -8.26 1.09 14.67
N LEU A 116 -8.84 1.50 13.54
CA LEU A 116 -9.29 0.57 12.51
C LEU A 116 -8.14 -0.23 11.89
N LEU A 117 -6.97 0.37 11.66
CA LEU A 117 -5.78 -0.38 11.23
C LEU A 117 -5.40 -1.49 12.21
N ALA A 118 -5.40 -1.17 13.52
CA ALA A 118 -5.00 -2.12 14.56
C ALA A 118 -5.97 -3.29 14.70
N PHE A 119 -7.28 -3.04 14.64
CA PHE A 119 -8.30 -4.09 14.83
C PHE A 119 -8.59 -4.89 13.56
N THR A 120 -8.58 -4.26 12.38
CA THR A 120 -9.01 -4.94 11.15
C THR A 120 -7.87 -5.63 10.40
N GLY A 121 -6.61 -5.26 10.67
CA GLY A 121 -5.46 -5.75 9.89
C GLY A 121 -5.45 -5.30 8.42
N LEU A 122 -6.36 -4.39 8.04
CA LEU A 122 -6.46 -3.87 6.68
C LEU A 122 -5.29 -2.97 6.33
N ARG A 123 -5.04 -2.82 5.02
CA ARG A 123 -4.08 -1.85 4.52
C ARG A 123 -4.64 -0.45 4.69
N GLY A 124 -3.77 0.55 4.84
CA GLY A 124 -4.22 1.95 4.99
C GLY A 124 -5.16 2.44 3.88
N LYS A 125 -4.98 1.98 2.63
CA LYS A 125 -5.92 2.32 1.54
C LYS A 125 -7.30 1.70 1.70
N GLU A 126 -7.38 0.51 2.28
CA GLU A 126 -8.64 -0.21 2.55
C GLU A 126 -9.36 0.47 3.72
N VAL A 127 -8.66 0.80 4.80
CA VAL A 127 -9.24 1.56 5.93
C VAL A 127 -9.76 2.92 5.48
N LEU A 128 -8.98 3.67 4.69
CA LEU A 128 -9.44 4.95 4.12
C LEU A 128 -10.72 4.79 3.31
N ALA A 129 -10.79 3.74 2.50
CA ALA A 129 -11.93 3.50 1.65
C ALA A 129 -13.16 3.12 2.47
N LEU A 130 -12.99 2.26 3.49
CA LEU A 130 -14.02 1.90 4.46
C LEU A 130 -14.56 3.15 5.16
N MET A 131 -13.71 3.93 5.81
CA MET A 131 -14.12 5.13 6.54
C MET A 131 -14.87 6.12 5.64
N ASN A 132 -14.44 6.31 4.39
CA ASN A 132 -15.04 7.28 3.47
C ASN A 132 -16.33 6.80 2.78
N GLN A 133 -16.64 5.51 2.84
CA GLN A 133 -17.80 4.89 2.19
C GLN A 133 -18.65 4.06 3.15
N PHE A 134 -18.43 4.23 4.46
CA PHE A 134 -19.08 3.43 5.48
C PHE A 134 -20.59 3.59 5.44
N ASP A 135 -21.29 2.45 5.41
CA ASP A 135 -22.73 2.33 5.57
C ASP A 135 -23.01 1.29 6.67
N PRO A 136 -23.59 1.69 7.82
CA PRO A 136 -23.83 0.77 8.92
C PRO A 136 -24.77 -0.39 8.55
N LYS A 137 -25.65 -0.23 7.56
CA LYS A 137 -26.56 -1.31 7.11
C LYS A 137 -25.81 -2.52 6.59
N VAL A 138 -24.62 -2.32 6.03
CA VAL A 138 -23.77 -3.40 5.54
C VAL A 138 -23.40 -4.36 6.66
N ILE A 139 -23.28 -3.91 7.91
CA ILE A 139 -23.00 -4.80 9.04
C ILE A 139 -24.13 -5.79 9.22
N ASP A 140 -25.37 -5.31 9.22
CA ASP A 140 -26.54 -6.18 9.40
C ASP A 140 -26.68 -7.18 8.26
N GLU A 141 -26.56 -6.71 7.01
CA GLU A 141 -26.56 -7.55 5.82
C GLU A 141 -25.44 -8.59 5.85
N THR A 142 -24.25 -8.23 6.32
CA THR A 142 -23.10 -9.13 6.43
C THR A 142 -23.40 -10.22 7.46
N PHE A 143 -23.90 -9.88 8.64
CA PHE A 143 -24.25 -10.89 9.65
C PHE A 143 -25.31 -11.88 9.17
N GLU A 144 -26.30 -11.40 8.41
CA GLU A 144 -27.33 -12.26 7.81
C GLU A 144 -26.74 -13.16 6.71
N ALA A 145 -25.94 -12.59 5.81
CA ALA A 145 -25.34 -13.34 4.70
C ALA A 145 -24.36 -14.43 5.16
N PHE A 146 -23.66 -14.20 6.27
CA PHE A 146 -22.69 -15.14 6.85
C PHE A 146 -23.27 -16.02 7.97
N ASP A 147 -24.58 -15.94 8.24
CA ASP A 147 -25.28 -16.66 9.31
C ASP A 147 -24.54 -16.57 10.68
N LEU A 148 -24.11 -15.36 11.03
CA LEU A 148 -23.31 -15.13 12.24
C LEU A 148 -24.20 -15.03 13.49
N PRO A 149 -23.74 -15.53 14.65
CA PRO A 149 -24.50 -15.44 15.89
C PRO A 149 -24.90 -14.01 16.25
N LYS A 150 -26.19 -13.77 16.48
CA LYS A 150 -26.72 -12.43 16.81
C LYS A 150 -26.10 -11.83 18.08
N GLU A 151 -25.66 -12.68 19.01
CA GLU A 151 -24.95 -12.24 20.23
C GLU A 151 -23.64 -11.50 19.92
N TRP A 152 -22.98 -11.84 18.82
CA TRP A 152 -21.72 -11.22 18.43
C TRP A 152 -21.92 -9.78 17.93
N LYS A 153 -23.11 -9.43 17.41
CA LYS A 153 -23.44 -8.04 17.04
C LYS A 153 -23.29 -7.07 18.21
N LYS A 154 -23.38 -7.55 19.46
CA LYS A 154 -23.20 -6.73 20.66
C LYS A 154 -21.73 -6.45 20.98
N LYS A 155 -20.78 -7.13 20.33
CA LYS A 155 -19.34 -7.06 20.64
C LYS A 155 -18.51 -6.60 19.44
N ILE A 156 -18.85 -7.07 18.25
CA ILE A 156 -18.08 -6.83 17.04
C ILE A 156 -18.98 -6.36 15.90
N ALA A 157 -18.39 -5.53 15.04
CA ALA A 157 -18.86 -5.25 13.71
C ALA A 157 -18.11 -6.13 12.71
N VAL A 158 -18.85 -6.68 11.75
CA VAL A 158 -18.34 -7.48 10.64
C VAL A 158 -18.82 -6.79 9.37
N TYR A 159 -17.89 -6.29 8.56
CA TYR A 159 -18.20 -5.42 7.43
C TYR A 159 -17.62 -5.99 6.14
N ASP A 160 -18.48 -6.27 5.17
CA ASP A 160 -18.05 -6.69 3.84
C ASP A 160 -17.42 -5.54 3.03
N LEU A 161 -16.11 -5.63 2.77
CA LEU A 161 -15.38 -4.63 1.97
C LEU A 161 -15.65 -4.75 0.47
N GLU A 162 -16.37 -5.75 -0.02
CA GLU A 162 -16.84 -5.77 -1.42
C GLU A 162 -17.80 -4.61 -1.72
N ARG A 163 -18.53 -4.14 -0.69
CA ARG A 163 -19.37 -2.93 -0.77
C ARG A 163 -18.55 -1.64 -0.91
N VAL A 164 -17.23 -1.69 -0.72
CA VAL A 164 -16.35 -0.52 -0.74
C VAL A 164 -15.58 -0.46 -2.06
N LYS A 165 -15.72 0.65 -2.80
CA LYS A 165 -14.96 0.86 -4.04
C LYS A 165 -13.51 1.26 -3.73
N ILE A 166 -12.57 0.40 -4.12
CA ILE A 166 -11.13 0.63 -3.98
C ILE A 166 -10.50 0.62 -5.37
N LYS A 167 -10.11 1.79 -5.89
CA LYS A 167 -9.60 1.96 -7.27
C LYS A 167 -8.45 1.00 -7.65
N THR A 168 -7.60 0.63 -6.70
CA THR A 168 -6.44 -0.24 -6.94
C THR A 168 -6.72 -1.73 -6.69
N ARG A 169 -7.93 -2.09 -6.28
CA ARG A 169 -8.28 -3.48 -5.98
C ARG A 169 -8.48 -4.22 -7.30
N LYS A 170 -7.75 -5.32 -7.49
CA LYS A 170 -7.95 -6.22 -8.62
C LYS A 170 -9.14 -7.11 -8.28
N HIS A 171 -10.29 -6.92 -8.93
CA HIS A 171 -11.50 -7.73 -8.73
C HIS A 171 -11.30 -9.24 -8.99
N LYS A 172 -10.19 -9.64 -9.64
CA LYS A 172 -9.83 -11.05 -9.91
C LYS A 172 -9.14 -11.79 -8.76
N THR A 173 -8.86 -11.14 -7.62
CA THR A 173 -8.34 -11.88 -6.46
C THR A 173 -9.51 -12.53 -5.71
N LYS A 174 -9.51 -13.86 -5.58
CA LYS A 174 -10.52 -14.67 -4.83
C LYS A 174 -10.68 -14.33 -3.33
N ARG A 175 -10.14 -13.22 -2.85
CA ARG A 175 -10.25 -12.79 -1.47
C ARG A 175 -11.48 -11.89 -1.34
N GLY A 176 -12.57 -12.44 -0.81
CA GLY A 176 -13.56 -11.67 -0.08
C GLY A 176 -12.85 -11.08 1.15
N TYR A 177 -12.94 -9.76 1.32
CA TYR A 177 -12.29 -9.10 2.45
C TYR A 177 -13.39 -8.63 3.39
N VAL A 178 -13.31 -9.09 4.63
CA VAL A 178 -14.20 -8.66 5.70
C VAL A 178 -13.37 -7.85 6.68
N ALA A 179 -13.87 -6.70 7.10
CA ALA A 179 -13.31 -5.94 8.21
C ALA A 179 -14.02 -6.36 9.49
N VAL A 180 -13.26 -6.84 10.49
CA VAL A 180 -13.79 -7.14 11.82
C VAL A 180 -13.20 -6.15 12.80
N PHE A 181 -14.04 -5.48 13.58
CA PHE A 181 -13.60 -4.48 14.57
C PHE A 181 -14.63 -4.33 15.70
N PRO A 182 -14.25 -3.76 16.87
CA PRO A 182 -15.16 -3.60 17.99
C PRO A 182 -16.39 -2.74 17.65
N ILE A 183 -17.56 -3.10 18.18
CA ILE A 183 -18.83 -2.42 17.86
C ILE A 183 -18.80 -0.93 18.25
N GLU A 184 -18.03 -0.58 19.28
CA GLU A 184 -17.87 0.79 19.78
C GLU A 184 -17.30 1.73 18.70
N LEU A 185 -16.49 1.21 17.77
CA LEU A 185 -15.95 2.02 16.68
C LEU A 185 -16.98 2.34 15.60
N VAL A 186 -18.11 1.62 15.52
CA VAL A 186 -19.16 1.91 14.53
C VAL A 186 -19.68 3.33 14.71
N ASN A 187 -19.97 3.73 15.94
CA ASN A 187 -20.45 5.08 16.24
C ASN A 187 -19.38 6.13 15.90
N GLU A 188 -18.11 5.86 16.22
CA GLU A 188 -17.00 6.76 15.85
C GLU A 188 -16.90 6.96 14.32
N VAL A 189 -17.10 5.89 13.53
CA VAL A 189 -17.10 5.98 12.06
C VAL A 189 -18.32 6.75 11.55
N ILE A 190 -19.50 6.55 12.14
CA ILE A 190 -20.71 7.30 11.79
C ILE A 190 -20.52 8.79 12.08
N GLU A 191 -19.96 9.15 13.23
CA GLU A 191 -19.65 10.55 13.58
C GLU A 191 -18.64 11.15 12.61
N TYR A 192 -17.57 10.43 12.28
CA TYR A 192 -16.62 10.83 11.26
C TYR A 192 -17.31 11.11 9.92
N ARG A 193 -18.21 10.24 9.47
CA ARG A 193 -18.99 10.42 8.22
C ARG A 193 -19.84 11.69 8.27
N LYS A 194 -20.50 11.95 9.41
CA LYS A 194 -21.35 13.14 9.61
C LYS A 194 -20.55 14.44 9.61
N SER A 195 -19.28 14.42 10.04
CA SER A 195 -18.42 15.61 10.03
C SER A 195 -18.16 16.18 8.62
N GLY A 196 -18.42 15.40 7.57
CA GLY A 196 -18.13 15.78 6.18
C GLY A 196 -16.64 15.81 5.82
N TYR A 197 -15.75 15.68 6.80
CA TYR A 197 -14.32 15.60 6.57
C TYR A 197 -13.94 14.30 5.86
N ARG A 198 -13.07 14.41 4.86
CA ARG A 198 -12.55 13.26 4.12
C ARG A 198 -11.04 13.15 4.30
N LEU A 199 -10.63 12.11 5.02
CA LEU A 199 -9.22 11.77 5.16
C LEU A 199 -8.67 11.34 3.79
N THR A 200 -7.57 11.96 3.38
CA THR A 200 -6.83 11.60 2.16
C THR A 200 -5.51 10.92 2.52
N PRO A 201 -4.84 10.22 1.58
CA PRO A 201 -3.52 9.65 1.84
C PRO A 201 -2.47 10.68 2.31
N ASN A 202 -2.62 11.95 1.92
CA ASN A 202 -1.71 13.03 2.34
C ASN A 202 -2.04 13.55 3.74
N SER A 203 -3.28 13.35 4.21
CA SER A 203 -3.79 13.82 5.49
C SER A 203 -3.38 12.96 6.69
N ILE A 204 -2.77 11.78 6.44
CA ILE A 204 -2.36 10.81 7.47
C ILE A 204 -0.94 11.10 8.01
N ARG A 205 -0.24 12.11 7.45
CA ARG A 205 1.11 12.50 7.88
C ARG A 205 1.16 13.22 9.21
#